data_AF-A0A7S0Z5D0-F1
#
_entry.id   AF-A0A7S0Z5D0-F1
#
_cell.length_a   1.000
_cell.length_b   1.000
_cell.length_c   1.000
_cell.angle_alpha   90.00
_cell.angle_beta   90.00
_cell.angle_gamma   90.00
#
_symmetry.space_group_name_H-M   'P 1'
#
loop_
_entity.id
_entity.type
_entity.pdbx_description
1 polymer ?
#
loop_
_entity_poly.entity_id
_entity_poly.type
_entity_poly.pdbx_seq_one_letter_code
_entity_poly.pdbx_strand_id
1 'polypeptide(L)'
;EFYIASRQAAHTTLLDSADQKPQYSLRTLSRACEYVRAATGMYGLQRALFDGFAMSFLTLLKTESGVILEKLMVKHLLRGTALKAMKHPPNAPQGDSHVLLEHFWVEAGGLPRI
;
A
#
# COMPACT_ATOMS: atom_id res chain seq x y z
N GLU A 1 -9.36 -10.15 9.03
CA GLU A 1 -8.28 -10.38 10.01
C GLU A 1 -7.28 -9.23 10.13
N PHE A 2 -6.64 -8.80 9.02
CA PHE A 2 -5.62 -7.73 9.06
C PHE A 2 -6.03 -6.49 9.87
N TYR A 3 -7.22 -5.94 9.62
CA TYR A 3 -7.70 -4.73 10.30
C TYR A 3 -7.76 -4.87 11.83
N ILE A 4 -8.20 -6.03 12.33
CA ILE A 4 -8.28 -6.28 13.78
C ILE A 4 -6.86 -6.39 14.37
N ALA A 5 -5.96 -7.11 13.68
CA ALA A 5 -4.57 -7.23 14.10
C ALA A 5 -3.83 -5.89 14.08
N SER A 6 -4.02 -5.07 13.03
CA SER A 6 -3.40 -3.75 12.93
C SER A 6 -3.95 -2.77 13.97
N ARG A 7 -5.25 -2.84 14.28
CA ARG A 7 -5.83 -2.10 15.40
C ARG A 7 -5.25 -2.52 16.75
N GLN A 8 -5.10 -3.81 17.02
CA GLN A 8 -4.49 -4.26 18.27
C GLN A 8 -3.03 -3.79 18.38
N ALA A 9 -2.27 -3.88 17.29
CA ALA A 9 -0.90 -3.38 17.23
C ALA A 9 -0.83 -1.86 17.44
N ALA A 10 -1.76 -1.10 16.86
CA ALA A 10 -1.88 0.34 17.07
C ALA A 10 -2.08 0.75 18.53
N HIS A 11 -2.79 -0.06 19.32
CA HIS A 11 -3.01 0.20 20.74
C HIS A 11 -1.82 -0.16 21.63
N THR A 12 -0.89 -0.99 21.14
CA THR A 12 0.12 -1.66 21.98
C THR A 12 1.56 -1.38 21.59
N THR A 13 1.87 -1.36 20.30
CA THR A 13 3.24 -1.45 19.78
C THR A 13 3.55 -0.45 18.67
N LEU A 14 2.57 -0.08 17.84
CA LEU A 14 2.80 0.88 16.77
C LEU A 14 2.79 2.30 17.30
N LEU A 15 3.72 3.08 16.78
CA LEU A 15 3.87 4.51 17.02
C LEU A 15 4.05 5.23 15.68
N ASP A 16 3.54 6.45 15.61
CA ASP A 16 3.81 7.39 14.53
C ASP A 16 5.14 8.14 14.74
N SER A 17 5.47 9.05 13.83
CA SER A 17 6.70 9.86 13.90
C SER A 17 6.73 10.85 15.07
N ALA A 18 5.61 11.07 15.77
CA ALA A 18 5.50 11.92 16.97
C ALA A 18 5.35 11.09 18.27
N ASP A 19 5.69 9.80 18.21
CA ASP A 19 5.55 8.82 19.30
C ASP A 19 4.11 8.71 19.84
N GLN A 20 3.11 8.98 19.01
CA GLN A 20 1.70 8.76 19.32
C GLN A 20 1.21 7.43 18.75
N LYS A 21 0.21 6.86 19.41
CA LYS A 21 -0.46 5.65 18.93
C LYS A 21 -1.32 6.00 17.70
N PRO A 22 -1.11 5.33 16.55
CA PRO A 22 -1.89 5.61 15.35
C PRO A 22 -3.36 5.24 15.56
N GLN A 23 -4.27 5.99 14.97
CA GLN A 23 -5.70 5.67 15.02
C GLN A 23 -6.21 5.15 13.68
N TYR A 24 -6.43 3.83 13.62
CA TYR A 24 -7.09 3.22 12.47
C TYR A 24 -8.60 3.16 12.67
N SER A 25 -9.32 3.77 11.73
CA SER A 25 -10.78 3.83 11.69
C SER A 25 -11.32 2.97 10.54
N LEU A 26 -12.63 2.73 10.52
CA LEU A 26 -13.29 2.13 9.36
C LEU A 26 -13.08 2.95 8.08
N ARG A 27 -12.99 4.28 8.19
CA ARG A 27 -12.67 5.16 7.05
C ARG A 27 -11.28 4.87 6.48
N THR A 28 -10.28 4.57 7.34
CA THR A 28 -8.94 4.16 6.90
C THR A 28 -9.00 2.86 6.09
N LEU A 29 -9.76 1.88 6.59
CA LEU A 29 -9.96 0.61 5.88
C LEU A 29 -10.71 0.79 4.56
N SER A 30 -11.81 1.55 4.56
CA SER A 30 -12.61 1.79 3.35
C SER A 30 -11.80 2.45 2.24
N ARG A 31 -10.98 3.47 2.55
CA ARG A 31 -10.10 4.10 1.56
C ARG A 31 -9.07 3.13 0.98
N ALA A 32 -8.50 2.26 1.81
CA ALA A 32 -7.62 1.20 1.32
C ALA A 32 -8.35 0.26 0.34
N CYS A 33 -9.56 -0.19 0.69
CA CYS A 33 -10.37 -1.06 -0.17
C CYS A 33 -10.84 -0.36 -1.46
N GLU A 34 -11.16 0.93 -1.42
CA GLU A 34 -11.50 1.73 -2.59
C GLU A 34 -10.35 1.77 -3.60
N TYR A 35 -9.13 2.03 -3.11
CA TYR A 35 -7.93 1.94 -3.93
C TYR A 35 -7.77 0.55 -4.52
N VAL A 36 -7.87 -0.50 -3.69
CA VAL A 36 -7.73 -1.90 -4.14
C VAL A 36 -8.68 -2.20 -5.29
N ARG A 37 -9.96 -1.80 -5.16
CA ARG A 37 -10.98 -2.00 -6.19
C ARG A 37 -10.60 -1.30 -7.50
N ALA A 38 -10.12 -0.06 -7.45
CA ALA A 38 -9.74 0.69 -8.65
C ALA A 38 -8.45 0.14 -9.29
N ALA A 39 -7.48 -0.27 -8.48
CA ALA A 39 -6.14 -0.66 -8.93
C ALA A 39 -6.03 -2.13 -9.38
N THR A 40 -6.94 -3.01 -8.92
CA THR A 40 -6.83 -4.46 -9.16
C THR A 40 -6.83 -4.80 -10.66
N GLY A 41 -7.60 -4.10 -11.48
CA GLY A 41 -7.65 -4.34 -12.93
C GLY A 41 -6.35 -4.01 -13.66
N MET A 42 -5.56 -3.07 -13.14
CA MET A 42 -4.30 -2.63 -13.77
C MET A 42 -3.07 -3.34 -13.20
N TYR A 43 -3.03 -3.51 -11.88
CA TYR A 43 -1.81 -3.97 -11.18
C TYR A 43 -1.92 -5.38 -10.60
N GLY A 44 -3.11 -5.98 -10.66
CA GLY A 44 -3.40 -7.26 -10.01
C GLY A 44 -3.67 -7.10 -8.50
N LEU A 45 -4.36 -8.09 -7.94
CA LEU A 45 -4.89 -8.03 -6.58
C LEU A 45 -3.81 -7.87 -5.50
N GLN A 46 -2.72 -8.63 -5.58
CA GLN A 46 -1.66 -8.60 -4.55
C GLN A 46 -1.01 -7.22 -4.46
N ARG A 47 -0.69 -6.61 -5.62
CA ARG A 47 -0.11 -5.27 -5.69
C ARG A 47 -1.08 -4.20 -5.22
N ALA A 48 -2.32 -4.26 -5.69
CA ALA A 48 -3.37 -3.35 -5.28
C ALA A 48 -3.60 -3.39 -3.74
N LEU A 49 -3.59 -4.60 -3.15
CA LEU A 49 -3.67 -4.80 -1.70
C LEU A 49 -2.50 -4.17 -0.96
N PHE A 50 -1.27 -4.38 -1.41
CA PHE A 50 -0.12 -3.78 -0.74
C PHE A 50 -0.12 -2.26 -0.84
N ASP A 51 -0.26 -1.70 -2.04
CA ASP A 51 -0.21 -0.26 -2.25
C ASP A 51 -1.32 0.47 -1.48
N GLY A 52 -2.57 -0.01 -1.58
CA GLY A 52 -3.71 0.63 -0.93
C GLY A 52 -3.61 0.61 0.60
N PHE A 53 -3.15 -0.50 1.17
CA PHE A 53 -2.99 -0.63 2.61
C PHE A 53 -1.72 0.07 3.12
N ALA A 54 -0.63 0.07 2.35
CA ALA A 54 0.57 0.82 2.67
C ALA A 54 0.28 2.33 2.74
N MET A 55 -0.37 2.87 1.70
CA MET A 55 -0.77 4.28 1.65
C MET A 55 -1.68 4.69 2.81
N SER A 56 -2.53 3.77 3.28
CA SER A 56 -3.54 4.07 4.31
C SER A 56 -3.06 3.80 5.75
N PHE A 57 -2.17 2.83 5.96
CA PHE A 57 -1.77 2.38 7.30
C PHE A 57 -0.30 2.62 7.64
N LEU A 58 0.62 2.68 6.66
CA LEU A 58 2.07 2.85 6.92
C LEU A 58 2.52 4.31 6.93
N THR A 59 1.88 5.19 6.18
CA THR A 59 2.38 6.55 5.85
C THR A 59 2.72 7.46 7.03
N LEU A 60 2.04 7.29 8.17
CA LEU A 60 2.32 8.08 9.37
C LEU A 60 3.20 7.36 10.39
N LEU A 61 3.49 6.07 10.18
CA LEU A 61 4.26 5.29 11.12
C LEU A 61 5.74 5.64 11.06
N LYS A 62 6.40 5.58 12.22
CA LYS A 62 7.86 5.53 12.23
C LYS A 62 8.36 4.19 11.70
N THR A 63 9.62 4.17 11.26
CA THR A 63 10.23 3.04 10.55
C THR A 63 10.06 1.71 11.28
N GLU A 64 10.30 1.65 12.59
CA GLU A 64 10.20 0.41 13.38
C GLU A 64 8.77 -0.14 13.41
N SER A 65 7.79 0.75 13.59
CA SER A 65 6.37 0.43 13.52
C SER A 65 5.96 -0.03 12.12
N GLY A 66 6.52 0.61 11.09
CA GLY A 66 6.32 0.22 9.69
C GLY A 66 6.69 -1.23 9.44
N VAL A 67 7.86 -1.67 9.92
CA VAL A 67 8.32 -3.07 9.78
C VAL A 67 7.36 -4.06 10.47
N ILE A 68 6.81 -3.70 11.64
CA ILE A 68 5.82 -4.55 12.33
C ILE A 68 4.55 -4.67 11.49
N LEU A 69 4.04 -3.54 11.00
CA LEU A 69 2.81 -3.53 10.22
C LEU A 69 2.97 -4.25 8.86
N GLU A 70 4.12 -4.11 8.20
CA GLU A 70 4.46 -4.86 6.98
C GLU A 70 4.39 -6.38 7.20
N LYS A 71 4.90 -6.88 8.34
CA LYS A 71 4.79 -8.32 8.70
C LYS A 71 3.33 -8.74 8.86
N LEU A 72 2.50 -7.89 9.46
CA LEU A 72 1.06 -8.15 9.58
C LEU A 72 0.38 -8.17 8.20
N MET A 73 0.77 -7.29 7.29
CA MET A 73 0.27 -7.28 5.91
C MET A 73 0.63 -8.60 5.20
N VAL A 74 1.89 -9.02 5.26
CA VAL A 74 2.33 -10.29 4.64
C VAL A 74 1.52 -11.48 5.19
N LYS A 75 1.35 -11.54 6.51
CA LYS A 75 0.64 -12.61 7.19
C LYS A 75 -0.86 -12.65 6.88
N HIS A 76 -1.54 -11.53 6.99
CA HIS A 76 -3.01 -11.49 7.00
C HIS A 76 -3.65 -10.98 5.70
N LEU A 77 -2.88 -10.33 4.82
CA LEU A 77 -3.39 -9.71 3.60
C LEU A 77 -2.84 -10.38 2.35
N LEU A 78 -1.53 -10.63 2.32
CA LEU A 78 -0.81 -11.06 1.12
C LEU A 78 -0.57 -12.57 1.05
N ARG A 79 -1.14 -13.34 1.99
CA ARG A 79 -1.04 -14.81 2.06
C ARG A 79 0.41 -15.33 1.98
N GLY A 80 1.36 -14.62 2.61
CA GLY A 80 2.77 -14.99 2.59
C GLY A 80 3.57 -14.55 1.35
N THR A 81 2.95 -13.83 0.42
CA THR A 81 3.66 -13.26 -0.74
C THR A 81 4.74 -12.27 -0.27
N ALA A 82 5.98 -12.47 -0.72
CA ALA A 82 7.10 -11.63 -0.32
C ALA A 82 6.96 -10.20 -0.87
N LEU A 83 7.14 -9.20 0.00
CA LEU A 83 7.07 -7.78 -0.35
C LEU A 83 8.10 -7.37 -1.40
N LYS A 84 9.21 -8.11 -1.52
CA LYS A 84 10.27 -7.83 -2.49
C LYS A 84 9.75 -7.82 -3.93
N ALA A 85 8.78 -8.68 -4.25
CA ALA A 85 8.14 -8.72 -5.57
C ALA A 85 7.30 -7.46 -5.87
N MET A 86 6.90 -6.72 -4.84
CA MET A 86 6.03 -5.54 -4.96
C MET A 86 6.80 -4.22 -4.94
N LYS A 87 8.12 -4.29 -4.71
CA LYS A 87 9.05 -3.16 -4.89
C LYS A 87 9.51 -3.00 -6.35
N HIS A 88 9.03 -3.82 -7.27
CA HIS A 88 9.30 -3.62 -8.70
C HIS A 88 8.08 -2.97 -9.36
N PRO A 89 8.28 -2.08 -10.34
CA PRO A 89 7.17 -1.54 -11.11
C PRO A 89 6.39 -2.68 -11.78
N PRO A 90 5.04 -2.60 -11.83
CA PRO A 90 4.24 -3.59 -12.52
C PRO A 90 4.49 -3.52 -14.04
N ASN A 91 4.04 -4.52 -14.79
CA ASN A 91 4.16 -4.52 -16.25
C ASN A 91 3.55 -3.25 -16.86
N ALA A 92 4.16 -2.76 -17.94
CA ALA A 92 3.67 -1.59 -18.64
C ALA A 92 2.22 -1.81 -19.12
N PRO A 93 1.34 -0.80 -19.01
CA PRO A 93 0.06 -0.78 -19.70
C PRO A 93 0.27 -0.99 -21.20
N GLN A 94 -0.73 -1.53 -21.90
CA GLN A 94 -0.64 -1.66 -23.35
C GLN A 94 -0.64 -0.26 -24.01
N GLY A 95 0.36 0.01 -24.85
CA GLY A 95 0.51 1.27 -25.57
C GLY A 95 1.50 2.24 -24.93
N ASP A 96 1.73 3.39 -25.57
CA ASP A 96 2.68 4.41 -25.12
C ASP A 96 2.01 5.59 -24.40
N SER A 97 0.83 5.34 -23.82
CA SER A 97 0.03 6.36 -23.12
C SER A 97 0.49 6.63 -21.70
N HIS A 98 1.36 5.78 -21.13
CA HIS A 98 1.82 5.92 -19.75
C HIS A 98 3.34 6.00 -19.68
N VAL A 99 3.84 6.82 -18.77
CA VAL A 99 5.25 6.88 -18.37
C VAL A 99 5.46 6.14 -17.07
N LEU A 100 6.59 5.44 -16.95
CA LEU A 100 6.99 4.89 -15.67
C LEU A 100 7.64 5.99 -14.83
N LEU A 101 6.99 6.34 -13.72
CA LEU A 101 7.55 7.20 -12.69
C LEU A 101 7.79 6.34 -11.44
N GLU A 102 9.06 6.07 -11.13
CA GLU A 102 9.47 5.19 -10.04
C GLU A 102 8.80 3.81 -10.15
N HIS A 103 7.75 3.59 -9.34
CA HIS A 103 7.05 2.33 -9.21
C HIS A 103 5.62 2.36 -9.79
N PHE A 104 5.25 3.47 -10.45
CA PHE A 104 3.89 3.76 -10.90
C PHE A 104 3.85 4.12 -12.38
N TRP A 105 2.85 3.58 -13.08
CA TRP A 105 2.52 4.03 -14.43
C TRP A 105 1.55 5.19 -14.34
N VAL A 106 1.96 6.32 -14.91
CA VAL A 106 1.17 7.57 -14.90
C VAL A 106 0.83 7.92 -16.33
N GLU A 107 -0.42 8.29 -16.58
CA GLU A 107 -0.86 8.74 -17.89
C GLU A 107 -0.01 9.94 -18.36
N ALA A 108 0.53 9.85 -19.56
CA ALA A 108 1.33 10.88 -20.16
C ALA A 108 0.43 12.02 -20.65
N GLY A 109 0.83 13.26 -20.36
CA GLY A 109 0.19 14.43 -20.95
C GLY A 109 0.47 14.56 -22.45
N GLY A 110 -0.22 15.48 -23.12
CA GLY A 110 -0.10 15.69 -24.57
C GLY A 110 1.19 16.37 -25.06
N LEU A 111 2.14 16.64 -24.17
CA LEU A 111 3.43 17.25 -24.55
C LEU A 111 4.45 16.16 -24.91
N PRO A 112 5.32 16.41 -25.90
CA PRO A 112 6.38 15.47 -26.24
C PRO A 112 7.31 15.24 -25.04
N ARG A 113 7.72 13.98 -24.85
CA ARG A 113 8.67 13.58 -23.81
C ARG A 113 10.06 14.13 -24.17
N ILE A 114 10.74 14.74 -23.20
CA ILE A 114 12.10 15.30 -23.33
C ILE A 114 13.12 14.18 -23.16
#